data_AF-A0A522VJG1-F1
#
_entry.id   AF-A0A522VJG1-F1
#
_cell.length_a   1.000
_cell.length_b   1.000
_cell.length_c   1.000
_cell.angle_alpha   90.00
_cell.angle_beta   90.00
_cell.angle_gamma   90.00
#
_symmetry.space_group_name_H-M   'P 1'
#
loop_
_entity.id
_entity.type
_entity.pdbx_description
1 polymer ?
#
loop_
_entity_poly.entity_id
_entity_poly.type
_entity_poly.pdbx_seq_one_letter_code
_entity_poly.pdbx_strand_id
1 'polypeptide(L)' 'MMPKPLSLFAHLDRWLQNAQGRARLSRLPEAALKDIGLSRADAWAEIQKPFWRN' A
#
# COMPACT_ATOMS: atom_id res chain seq x y z
N MET A 1 19.18 -27.14 -8.17
CA MET A 1 18.54 -25.83 -8.37
C MET A 1 17.16 -25.91 -7.72
N MET A 2 17.07 -25.59 -6.41
CA MET A 2 15.83 -25.74 -5.64
C MET A 2 14.86 -24.61 -6.03
N PRO A 3 13.57 -24.86 -6.32
CA PRO A 3 12.60 -23.79 -6.53
C PRO A 3 12.47 -22.99 -5.24
N LYS A 4 12.58 -21.66 -5.29
CA LYS A 4 12.59 -20.78 -4.11
C LYS A 4 11.22 -20.79 -3.40
N PRO A 5 11.06 -21.42 -2.21
CA PRO A 5 9.82 -21.34 -1.43
C PRO A 5 9.56 -19.92 -0.86
N LEU A 6 10.54 -19.02 -0.99
CA LEU A 6 10.50 -17.61 -0.59
C LEU A 6 9.48 -16.76 -1.38
N SER A 7 9.00 -17.22 -2.54
CA SER A 7 8.13 -16.40 -3.40
C SER A 7 6.75 -16.16 -2.77
N LEU A 8 6.08 -17.19 -2.25
CA LEU A 8 4.72 -17.04 -1.70
C LEU A 8 4.70 -16.17 -0.44
N PHE A 9 5.68 -16.36 0.46
CA PHE A 9 5.84 -15.52 1.65
C PHE A 9 6.16 -14.06 1.29
N ALA A 10 6.99 -13.83 0.27
CA ALA A 10 7.26 -12.47 -0.20
C ALA A 10 6.02 -11.79 -0.80
N HIS A 11 5.15 -12.55 -1.49
CA HIS A 11 3.87 -12.02 -1.97
C HIS A 11 2.92 -11.66 -0.84
N LEU A 12 2.80 -12.52 0.18
CA LEU A 12 1.99 -12.25 1.37
C LEU A 12 2.50 -11.04 2.16
N ASP A 13 3.81 -10.93 2.35
CA ASP A 13 4.42 -9.80 3.04
C ASP A 13 4.18 -8.49 2.27
N ARG A 14 4.32 -8.52 0.93
CA ARG A 14 3.98 -7.37 0.08
C ARG A 14 2.51 -6.96 0.25
N TRP A 15 1.58 -7.91 0.27
CA TRP A 15 0.16 -7.62 0.46
C TRP A 15 -0.13 -7.01 1.83
N LEU A 16 0.54 -7.51 2.87
CA LEU A 16 0.44 -6.94 4.23
C LEU A 16 0.98 -5.50 4.27
N GLN A 17 2.14 -5.25 3.66
CA GLN A 17 2.73 -3.92 3.55
C GLN A 17 1.79 -2.96 2.81
N ASN A 18 1.18 -3.39 1.70
CA ASN A 18 0.24 -2.58 0.93
C ASN A 18 -1.02 -2.25 1.76
N ALA A 19 -1.57 -3.23 2.48
CA ALA A 19 -2.73 -3.04 3.34
C ALA A 19 -2.43 -2.05 4.48
N GLN A 20 -1.29 -2.21 5.16
CA GLN A 20 -0.85 -1.28 6.21
C GLN A 20 -0.59 0.13 5.66
N GLY A 21 0.06 0.23 4.49
CA GLY A 21 0.31 1.50 3.82
C GLY A 21 -0.97 2.26 3.50
N ARG A 22 -1.98 1.57 2.94
CA ARG A 22 -3.30 2.16 2.64
C ARG A 22 -4.08 2.55 3.90
N ALA A 23 -4.03 1.73 4.93
CA ALA A 23 -4.64 2.06 6.22
C ALA A 23 -3.97 3.27 6.90
N ARG A 24 -2.66 3.46 6.68
CA ARG A 24 -1.96 4.65 7.16
C ARG A 24 -2.30 5.88 6.31
N LEU A 25 -2.33 5.72 4.98
CA LEU A 25 -2.69 6.77 4.03
C LEU A 25 -4.11 7.31 4.28
N SER A 26 -5.06 6.43 4.63
CA SER A 26 -6.45 6.83 4.94
C SER A 26 -6.57 7.67 6.21
N ARG A 27 -5.64 7.52 7.15
CA ARG A 27 -5.59 8.25 8.42
C ARG A 27 -4.81 9.55 8.34
N LEU A 28 -4.09 9.81 7.24
CA LEU A 28 -3.29 11.03 7.12
C LEU A 28 -4.20 12.28 7.00
N PRO A 29 -3.92 13.34 7.77
CA PRO A 29 -4.60 14.63 7.61
C PRO A 29 -4.20 15.27 6.27
N GLU A 30 -5.01 16.22 5.80
CA GLU A 30 -4.83 16.79 4.46
C GLU A 30 -3.50 17.54 4.31
N ALA A 31 -3.04 18.23 5.37
CA ALA A 31 -1.72 18.87 5.38
C ALA A 31 -0.59 17.87 5.14
N ALA A 32 -0.60 16.73 5.84
CA ALA A 32 0.42 15.69 5.66
C ALA A 32 0.38 15.05 4.27
N LEU A 33 -0.79 14.95 3.64
CA LEU A 33 -0.88 14.53 2.24
C LEU A 33 -0.24 15.56 1.30
N LYS A 34 -0.49 16.86 1.53
CA LYS A 34 0.12 17.94 0.74
C LYS A 34 1.64 17.97 0.90
N ASP A 35 2.16 17.70 2.09
CA ASP A 35 3.60 17.65 2.36
C ASP A 35 4.31 16.55 1.54
N ILE A 36 3.61 15.45 1.23
CA ILE A 36 4.12 14.37 0.35
C ILE A 36 3.65 14.52 -1.10
N GLY A 37 3.05 15.66 -1.47
CA GLY A 37 2.62 15.95 -2.84
C GLY A 37 1.37 15.20 -3.31
N LEU A 38 0.55 14.66 -2.39
CA LEU A 38 -0.69 13.98 -2.73
C LEU A 38 -1.91 14.85 -2.41
N SER A 39 -2.92 14.79 -3.29
CA SER A 39 -4.26 15.28 -2.96
C SER A 39 -5.06 14.23 -2.19
N ARG A 40 -6.17 14.66 -1.56
CA ARG A 40 -7.12 13.74 -0.94
C ARG A 40 -7.71 12.76 -1.96
N ALA A 41 -7.90 13.19 -3.21
CA ALA A 41 -8.42 12.34 -4.29
C ALA A 41 -7.40 11.26 -4.69
N ASP A 42 -6.12 11.60 -4.79
CA ASP A 42 -5.05 10.63 -5.09
C ASP A 42 -4.94 9.58 -3.99
N ALA A 43 -4.98 10.02 -2.72
CA ALA A 43 -5.00 9.11 -1.58
C ALA A 43 -6.21 8.15 -1.64
N TRP A 44 -7.40 8.65 -1.97
CA TRP A 44 -8.59 7.83 -2.15
C TRP A 44 -8.46 6.81 -3.28
N ALA A 45 -7.92 7.22 -4.42
CA ALA A 45 -7.68 6.31 -5.54
C ALA A 45 -6.71 5.17 -5.13
N GLU A 46 -5.68 5.48 -4.35
CA GLU A 46 -4.71 4.50 -3.86
C GLU A 46 -5.30 3.55 -2.81
N ILE A 47 -6.13 4.05 -1.89
CA ILE A 47 -6.78 3.26 -0.83
C ILE A 47 -7.78 2.26 -1.43
N GLN A 48 -8.46 2.63 -2.50
CA GLN A 48 -9.47 1.80 -3.19
C GLN A 48 -8.85 0.66 -4.02
N LYS A 49 -7.53 0.68 -4.25
CA LYS A 49 -6.87 -0.42 -4.95
C LYS A 49 -7.03 -1.72 -4.15
N PRO A 50 -7.24 -2.86 -4.82
CA PRO A 50 -7.23 -4.16 -4.14
C PRO A 50 -5.86 -4.46 -3.52
N PHE A 51 -5.82 -5.08 -2.33
CA PHE A 51 -4.58 -5.32 -1.57
C PHE A 51 -3.52 -6.10 -2.37
N TRP A 52 -3.96 -6.95 -3.29
CA TRP A 52 -3.09 -7.79 -4.12
C TRP A 52 -2.43 -7.05 -5.30
N ARG A 53 -2.82 -5.80 -5.54
CA ARG A 53 -2.34 -4.96 -6.65
C ARG A 53 -1.43 -3.85 -6.12
N ASN A 54 -0.28 -3.67 -6.78
CA ASN A 54 0.55 -2.46 -6.64
C ASN A 54 -0.04 -1.35 -7.52
#